data_AF-A0A6A3RB39-F1
#
_entry.id   AF-A0A6A3RB39-F1
#
_cell.length_a   1.000
_cell.length_b   1.000
_cell.length_c   1.000
_cell.angle_alpha   90.00
_cell.angle_beta   90.00
_cell.angle_gamma   90.00
#
_symmetry.space_group_name_H-M   'P 1'
#
loop_
_entity.id
_entity.type
_entity.pdbx_description
1 polymer ?
#
loop_
_entity_poly.entity_id
_entity_poly.type
_entity_poly.pdbx_seq_one_letter_code
_entity_poly.pdbx_strand_id
1 'polypeptide(L)'
;MRFHLATFAASVGLMLSNDADALNVKMPGVNYIPRKGPDWEPDSTKCKSACEMQQDLHALKGVTDKIRIYSLIDCNQAETILSAAKKAGLKVDLGIWTTFNHSTLQKEKDKLAGLIDSC
;
A
#
# COMPACT_ATOMS: atom_id res chain seq x y z
N MET A 1 49.19 17.79 -11.61
CA MET A 1 47.94 17.10 -11.21
C MET A 1 48.08 16.72 -9.74
N ARG A 2 47.36 17.40 -8.82
CA ARG A 2 47.45 17.11 -7.38
C ARG A 2 46.52 15.94 -7.08
N PHE A 3 47.07 14.76 -6.79
CA PHE A 3 46.29 13.60 -6.38
C PHE A 3 45.85 13.77 -4.92
N HIS A 4 44.55 13.93 -4.72
CA HIS A 4 43.95 14.09 -3.40
C HIS A 4 43.72 12.72 -2.75
N LEU A 5 44.82 12.07 -2.35
CA LEU A 5 44.83 10.73 -1.74
C LEU A 5 43.92 10.64 -0.50
N ALA A 6 43.86 11.71 0.29
CA ALA A 6 43.03 11.79 1.50
C ALA A 6 41.53 11.73 1.17
N THR A 7 41.11 12.38 0.08
CA THR A 7 39.71 12.39 -0.36
C THR A 7 39.31 11.02 -0.91
N PHE A 8 40.21 10.35 -1.63
CA PHE A 8 39.98 8.97 -2.09
C PHE A 8 39.87 7.98 -0.92
N ALA A 9 40.77 8.06 0.05
CA ALA A 9 40.74 7.21 1.24
C ALA A 9 39.48 7.42 2.09
N ALA A 10 39.02 8.66 2.26
CA ALA A 10 37.78 8.97 2.97
C ALA A 10 36.53 8.42 2.24
N SER A 11 36.52 8.48 0.90
CA SER A 11 35.42 7.95 0.08
C SER A 11 35.31 6.43 0.19
N VAL A 12 36.45 5.74 0.15
CA VAL A 12 36.53 4.29 0.35
C VAL A 12 36.13 3.92 1.78
N GLY A 13 36.58 4.70 2.78
CA GLY A 13 36.18 4.52 4.17
C GLY A 13 34.66 4.62 4.37
N LEU A 14 34.01 5.62 3.75
CA LEU A 14 32.55 5.81 3.79
C LEU A 14 31.77 4.69 3.07
N MET A 15 32.32 4.12 1.99
CA MET A 15 31.71 2.98 1.31
C MET A 15 31.86 1.65 2.07
N LEU A 16 32.91 1.53 2.91
CA LEU A 16 33.19 0.35 3.72
C LEU A 16 32.56 0.42 5.12
N SER A 17 32.28 1.62 5.62
CA SER A 17 31.45 1.84 6.81
C SER A 17 30.00 1.54 6.43
N ASN A 18 29.61 0.28 6.56
CA ASN A 18 28.25 -0.19 6.36
C ASN A 18 27.31 0.27 7.51
N ASP A 19 27.55 1.46 8.07
CA ASP A 19 26.85 2.06 9.21
C ASP A 19 25.57 2.78 8.77
N ALA A 20 24.97 2.35 7.65
CA ALA A 20 23.56 2.57 7.48
C ALA A 20 22.86 1.57 8.41
N ASP A 21 22.51 2.02 9.63
CA ASP A 21 21.53 1.35 10.48
C ASP A 21 20.17 1.37 9.76
N ALA A 22 20.06 0.55 8.70
CA ALA A 22 18.79 0.26 8.07
C ALA A 22 18.02 -0.58 9.09
N LEU A 23 16.94 0.01 9.60
CA LEU A 23 16.05 -0.65 10.53
C LEU A 23 15.50 -1.93 9.87
N ASN A 24 16.10 -3.08 10.17
CA ASN A 24 15.70 -4.39 9.64
C ASN A 24 14.48 -4.92 10.40
N VAL A 25 13.41 -4.15 10.40
CA VAL A 25 12.12 -4.51 10.99
C VAL A 25 11.04 -4.38 9.95
N LYS A 26 10.02 -5.24 10.03
CA LYS A 26 8.81 -5.05 9.23
C LYS A 26 8.07 -3.81 9.71
N MET A 27 7.52 -3.06 8.77
CA MET A 27 6.57 -2.01 9.10
C MET A 27 5.35 -2.64 9.79
N PRO A 28 4.85 -2.06 10.89
CA PRO A 28 3.69 -2.60 11.61
C PRO A 28 2.40 -2.55 10.77
N GLY A 29 2.37 -1.70 9.75
CA GLY A 29 1.32 -1.62 8.76
C GLY A 29 1.65 -0.59 7.68
N VAL A 30 1.03 -0.74 6.51
CA VAL A 30 1.14 0.22 5.40
C VAL A 30 -0.26 0.64 4.94
N ASN A 31 -0.47 1.93 4.73
CA ASN A 31 -1.69 2.42 4.09
C ASN A 31 -1.61 2.16 2.58
N TYR A 32 -2.67 1.59 2.00
CA TYR A 32 -2.75 1.25 0.60
C TYR A 32 -4.04 1.79 -0.02
N ILE A 33 -3.92 2.43 -1.18
CA ILE A 33 -5.05 2.89 -1.99
C ILE A 33 -4.78 2.48 -3.45
N PRO A 34 -5.76 1.89 -4.15
CA PRO A 34 -5.57 1.40 -5.51
C PRO A 34 -5.79 2.50 -6.57
N ARG A 35 -5.53 3.77 -6.24
CA ARG A 35 -5.58 4.87 -7.21
C ARG A 35 -4.23 4.97 -7.94
N LYS A 36 -4.28 5.27 -9.23
CA LYS A 36 -3.12 5.48 -10.11
C LYS A 36 -3.23 6.71 -11.01
N GLY A 37 -4.40 7.34 -11.06
CA GLY A 37 -4.65 8.54 -11.86
C GLY A 37 -5.39 9.61 -11.07
N PRO A 38 -5.69 10.75 -11.70
CA PRO A 38 -6.40 11.85 -11.06
C PRO A 38 -7.82 11.49 -10.62
N ASP A 39 -8.29 12.12 -9.55
CA ASP A 39 -9.59 11.83 -8.93
C ASP A 39 -10.80 12.06 -9.84
N TRP A 40 -10.68 12.98 -10.78
CA TRP A 40 -11.74 13.35 -11.73
C TRP A 40 -11.86 12.39 -12.93
N GLU A 41 -10.89 11.49 -13.12
CA GLU A 41 -10.93 10.54 -14.22
C GLU A 41 -11.91 9.38 -13.95
N PRO A 42 -12.40 8.70 -15.00
CA PRO A 42 -13.19 7.48 -14.86
C PRO A 42 -12.40 6.39 -14.13
N ASP A 43 -13.11 5.47 -13.46
CA ASP A 43 -12.52 4.34 -12.72
C ASP A 43 -11.54 3.52 -13.56
N SER A 44 -11.82 3.33 -14.87
CA SER A 44 -10.93 2.62 -15.81
C SER A 44 -9.54 3.23 -15.93
N THR A 45 -9.38 4.51 -15.59
CA THR A 45 -8.14 5.26 -15.68
C THR A 45 -7.56 5.54 -14.29
N LYS A 46 -8.38 6.02 -13.34
CA LYS A 46 -7.90 6.37 -12.01
C LYS A 46 -7.65 5.17 -11.11
N CYS A 47 -8.23 4.00 -11.37
CA CYS A 47 -8.10 2.82 -10.52
C CYS A 47 -7.13 1.80 -11.13
N LYS A 48 -6.37 1.13 -10.26
CA LYS A 48 -5.56 -0.03 -10.62
C LYS A 48 -6.47 -1.20 -11.00
N SER A 49 -6.01 -2.02 -11.93
CA SER A 49 -6.61 -3.32 -12.25
C SER A 49 -6.34 -4.33 -11.14
N ALA A 50 -7.09 -5.43 -11.11
CA ALA A 50 -6.88 -6.51 -10.14
C ALA A 50 -5.45 -7.09 -10.20
N CYS A 51 -4.85 -7.17 -11.40
CA CYS A 51 -3.48 -7.65 -11.59
C CYS A 51 -2.46 -6.69 -10.96
N GLU A 52 -2.60 -5.38 -11.22
CA GLU A 52 -1.73 -4.35 -10.62
C GLU A 52 -1.85 -4.37 -9.09
N MET A 53 -3.07 -4.45 -8.54
CA MET A 53 -3.26 -4.56 -7.09
C MET A 53 -2.61 -5.83 -6.52
N GLN A 54 -2.73 -6.98 -7.19
CA GLN A 54 -2.11 -8.22 -6.73
C GLN A 54 -0.57 -8.11 -6.70
N GLN A 55 0.02 -7.48 -7.71
CA GLN A 55 1.47 -7.24 -7.76
C GLN A 55 1.92 -6.33 -6.62
N ASP A 56 1.19 -5.24 -6.37
CA ASP A 56 1.48 -4.33 -5.26
C ASP A 56 1.42 -5.04 -3.91
N LEU A 57 0.37 -5.82 -3.66
CA LEU A 57 0.21 -6.56 -2.40
C LEU A 57 1.28 -7.63 -2.21
N HIS A 58 1.73 -8.28 -3.29
CA HIS A 58 2.86 -9.20 -3.24
C HIS A 58 4.16 -8.49 -2.87
N ALA A 59 4.41 -7.30 -3.44
CA ALA A 59 5.58 -6.49 -3.09
C ALA A 59 5.51 -6.00 -1.63
N LEU A 60 4.34 -5.51 -1.19
CA LEU A 60 4.14 -5.03 0.19
C LEU A 60 4.35 -6.12 1.23
N LYS A 61 4.07 -7.38 0.91
CA LYS A 61 4.35 -8.52 1.81
C LYS A 61 5.83 -8.63 2.19
N GLY A 62 6.74 -8.15 1.33
CA GLY A 62 8.17 -8.11 1.63
C GLY A 62 8.53 -7.18 2.80
N VAL A 63 7.68 -6.20 3.12
CA VAL A 63 7.99 -5.13 4.08
C VAL A 63 6.98 -5.01 5.23
N THR A 64 5.79 -5.58 5.11
CA THR A 64 4.74 -5.58 6.16
C THR A 64 3.95 -6.88 6.14
N ASP A 65 3.31 -7.21 7.27
CA ASP A 65 2.32 -8.29 7.35
C ASP A 65 0.87 -7.78 7.31
N LYS A 66 0.69 -6.45 7.30
CA LYS A 66 -0.61 -5.80 7.40
C LYS A 66 -0.70 -4.56 6.52
N ILE A 67 -1.83 -4.40 5.85
CA ILE A 67 -2.20 -3.19 5.14
C ILE A 67 -3.49 -2.60 5.69
N ARG A 68 -3.72 -1.31 5.45
CA ARG A 68 -4.98 -0.61 5.69
C ARG A 68 -5.49 0.00 4.40
N ILE A 69 -6.75 -0.24 4.07
CA ILE A 69 -7.45 0.49 3.01
C ILE A 69 -8.37 1.55 3.61
N TYR A 70 -8.68 2.59 2.85
CA TYR A 70 -9.44 3.74 3.34
C TYR A 70 -10.94 3.64 3.13
N SER A 71 -11.36 2.98 2.04
CA SER A 71 -12.74 2.89 1.56
C SER A 71 -13.01 1.48 1.05
N LEU A 72 -14.25 1.03 1.16
CA LEU A 72 -14.69 -0.25 0.59
C LEU A 72 -15.26 -0.08 -0.81
N ILE A 73 -15.81 1.09 -1.11
CA ILE A 73 -16.50 1.38 -2.38
C ILE A 73 -15.61 2.10 -3.41
N ASP A 74 -14.59 2.84 -2.97
CA ASP A 74 -13.67 3.53 -3.88
C ASP A 74 -12.93 2.50 -4.73
N CYS A 75 -12.97 2.67 -6.06
CA CYS A 75 -12.46 1.70 -7.03
C CYS A 75 -13.02 0.27 -6.88
N ASN A 76 -14.19 0.09 -6.24
CA ASN A 76 -14.75 -1.22 -5.86
C ASN A 76 -13.69 -2.16 -5.23
N GLN A 77 -12.80 -1.58 -4.43
CA GLN A 77 -11.53 -2.22 -4.10
C GLN A 77 -11.64 -3.37 -3.11
N ALA A 78 -12.66 -3.36 -2.24
CA ALA A 78 -12.67 -4.24 -1.07
C ALA A 78 -12.56 -5.73 -1.41
N GLU A 79 -13.37 -6.23 -2.33
CA GLU A 79 -13.37 -7.64 -2.73
C GLU A 79 -12.05 -8.04 -3.41
N THR A 80 -11.56 -7.17 -4.29
CA THR A 80 -10.32 -7.41 -5.05
C THR A 80 -9.12 -7.44 -4.11
N ILE A 81 -9.02 -6.47 -3.20
CA ILE A 81 -7.94 -6.38 -2.22
C ILE A 81 -8.00 -7.50 -1.20
N LEU A 82 -9.19 -7.86 -0.67
CA LEU A 82 -9.32 -8.97 0.27
C LEU A 82 -8.86 -10.28 -0.36
N SER A 83 -9.29 -10.56 -1.60
CA SER A 83 -8.87 -11.76 -2.34
C SER A 83 -7.35 -11.77 -2.59
N ALA A 84 -6.79 -10.65 -3.06
CA ALA A 84 -5.36 -10.54 -3.36
C ALA A 84 -4.49 -10.57 -2.08
N ALA A 85 -4.90 -9.92 -1.01
CA ALA A 85 -4.22 -9.92 0.29
C ALA A 85 -4.18 -11.33 0.90
N LYS A 86 -5.30 -12.07 0.82
CA LYS A 86 -5.36 -13.47 1.26
C LYS A 86 -4.35 -14.34 0.50
N LYS A 87 -4.25 -14.18 -0.82
CA LYS A 87 -3.24 -14.87 -1.66
C LYS A 87 -1.81 -14.48 -1.31
N ALA A 88 -1.57 -13.20 -0.97
CA ALA A 88 -0.25 -12.69 -0.57
C ALA A 88 0.13 -13.01 0.88
N GLY A 89 -0.78 -13.54 1.70
CA GLY A 89 -0.54 -13.77 3.13
C GLY A 89 -0.46 -12.47 3.94
N LEU A 90 -1.20 -11.43 3.53
CA LEU A 90 -1.35 -10.16 4.24
C LEU A 90 -2.66 -10.11 5.04
N LYS A 91 -2.64 -9.39 6.16
CA LYS A 91 -3.84 -8.95 6.87
C LYS A 91 -4.32 -7.60 6.35
N VAL A 92 -5.63 -7.35 6.40
CA VAL A 92 -6.23 -6.10 5.91
C VAL A 92 -7.06 -5.46 7.02
N ASP A 93 -6.74 -4.22 7.37
CA ASP A 93 -7.60 -3.34 8.15
C ASP A 93 -8.56 -2.63 7.17
N LEU A 94 -9.85 -2.96 7.24
CA LEU A 94 -10.91 -2.41 6.40
C LEU A 94 -11.35 -1.03 6.89
N GLY A 95 -11.07 0.02 6.12
CA GLY A 95 -11.50 1.39 6.40
C GLY A 95 -12.88 1.70 5.85
N ILE A 96 -13.68 2.42 6.65
CA ILE A 96 -14.93 3.06 6.23
C ILE A 96 -14.63 4.53 5.98
N TRP A 97 -14.78 4.97 4.73
CA TRP A 97 -14.55 6.37 4.38
C TRP A 97 -15.81 7.19 4.63
N THR A 98 -15.66 8.29 5.36
CA THR A 98 -16.79 9.19 5.64
C THR A 98 -16.54 10.55 5.02
N THR A 99 -17.63 11.20 4.63
CA THR A 99 -17.63 12.58 4.14
C THR A 99 -18.79 13.32 4.81
N PHE A 100 -18.96 14.60 4.48
CA PHE A 100 -20.14 15.36 4.89
C PHE A 100 -21.46 14.80 4.32
N ASN A 101 -21.39 13.90 3.33
CA ASN A 101 -22.55 13.28 2.72
C ASN A 101 -22.91 11.96 3.41
N HIS A 102 -24.09 11.93 4.05
CA HIS A 102 -24.62 10.76 4.75
C HIS A 102 -24.76 9.52 3.85
N SER A 103 -25.01 9.71 2.54
CA SER A 103 -25.15 8.61 1.59
C SER A 103 -23.83 7.85 1.36
N THR A 104 -22.68 8.52 1.51
CA THR A 104 -21.37 7.84 1.41
C THR A 104 -21.18 6.86 2.55
N LEU A 105 -21.43 7.29 3.80
CA LEU A 105 -21.34 6.42 4.97
C LEU A 105 -22.27 5.21 4.85
N GLN A 106 -23.50 5.41 4.38
CA GLN A 106 -24.44 4.30 4.20
C GLN A 106 -23.92 3.27 3.19
N LYS A 107 -23.45 3.71 2.02
CA LYS A 107 -22.89 2.81 0.99
C LYS A 107 -21.69 2.01 1.49
N GLU A 108 -20.82 2.63 2.28
CA GLU A 108 -19.66 1.97 2.88
C GLU A 108 -20.10 0.90 3.89
N LYS A 109 -21.08 1.21 4.75
CA LYS A 109 -21.66 0.25 5.70
C LYS A 109 -22.35 -0.92 4.99
N ASP A 110 -23.10 -0.64 3.93
CA ASP A 110 -23.79 -1.67 3.15
C ASP A 110 -22.77 -2.60 2.47
N LYS A 111 -21.67 -2.05 1.93
CA LYS A 111 -20.57 -2.85 1.37
C LYS A 111 -19.91 -3.71 2.44
N LEU A 112 -19.68 -3.18 3.65
CA LEU A 112 -19.14 -3.96 4.76
C LEU A 112 -20.06 -5.12 5.16
N ALA A 113 -21.35 -4.85 5.31
CA ALA A 113 -22.35 -5.89 5.62
C ALA A 113 -22.33 -6.99 4.56
N GLY A 114 -22.34 -6.62 3.27
CA GLY A 114 -22.27 -7.58 2.16
C GLY A 114 -21.00 -8.45 2.19
N LEU A 115 -19.85 -7.89 2.59
CA LEU A 115 -18.62 -8.68 2.76
C LEU A 115 -18.74 -9.69 3.90
N ILE A 116 -19.34 -9.29 5.03
CA ILE A 116 -19.55 -10.16 6.19
C ILE A 116 -20.50 -11.30 5.83
N ASP A 117 -21.60 -10.99 5.14
CA ASP A 117 -22.61 -11.98 4.75
C ASP A 117 -22.12 -12.95 3.66
N SER A 118 -21.07 -12.58 2.91
CA SER A 118 -20.45 -13.41 1.88
C SER A 118 -19.40 -14.39 2.40
N CYS A 119 -19.08 -14.34 3.70
CA CYS A 119 -18.03 -15.15 4.33
C CYS A 119 -18.47 -16.58 4.64
#